data_AF-A0A6A5V379-F1
#
_entry.id   AF-A0A6A5V379-F1
#
_cell.length_a   1.000
_cell.length_b   1.000
_cell.length_c   1.000
_cell.angle_alpha   90.00
_cell.angle_beta   90.00
_cell.angle_gamma   90.00
#
_symmetry.space_group_name_H-M   'P 1'
#
loop_
_entity.id
_entity.type
_entity.pdbx_description
1 polymer ?
#
loop_
_entity_poly.entity_id
_entity_poly.type
_entity_poly.pdbx_seq_one_letter_code
_entity_poly.pdbx_strand_id
1 'polypeptide(L)'
;MSFEGLPLFERGWCMQEVELACRILHFCRDEVYYKCRTSGTCECDHVNNVKTRGLKTLTTTSALSNTKNTEPNISTTSFSKEWSKIAYKFTSLQLKYVEDTLPALSGLAQYAQCMKPGAYLARIWEKGVAYQLGWYLD
;
A
#
# COMPACT_ATOMS: atom_id res chain seq x y z
N MET A 1 8.97 15.03 -0.15
CA MET A 1 8.35 15.19 -1.47
C MET A 1 6.92 14.64 -1.40
N SER A 2 5.90 15.47 -1.60
CA SER A 2 4.50 15.05 -1.71
C SER A 2 4.11 14.98 -3.19
N PHE A 3 3.44 13.89 -3.57
CA PHE A 3 2.93 13.68 -4.94
C PHE A 3 1.42 14.03 -5.05
N GLU A 4 0.92 14.79 -4.09
CA GLU A 4 -0.50 15.14 -3.95
C GLU A 4 -0.88 16.19 -5.01
N GLY A 5 -2.02 15.99 -5.69
CA GLY A 5 -2.48 16.85 -6.79
C GLY A 5 -1.76 16.68 -8.13
N LEU A 6 -0.90 15.66 -8.27
CA LEU A 6 -0.29 15.30 -9.55
C LEU A 6 -1.24 14.37 -10.33
N PRO A 7 -1.63 14.69 -11.58
CA PRO A 7 -2.65 13.94 -12.33
C PRO A 7 -2.40 12.43 -12.47
N LEU A 8 -1.13 12.02 -12.50
CA LEU A 8 -0.77 10.59 -12.57
C LEU A 8 -1.22 9.83 -11.31
N PHE A 9 -1.05 10.42 -10.13
CA PHE A 9 -1.33 9.78 -8.86
C PHE A 9 -2.82 9.81 -8.49
N GLU A 10 -3.64 10.53 -9.25
CA GLU A 10 -5.10 10.48 -9.17
C GLU A 10 -5.67 9.26 -9.88
N ARG A 11 -4.89 8.54 -10.70
CA ARG A 11 -5.36 7.37 -11.44
C ARG A 11 -5.30 6.11 -10.58
N GLY A 12 -6.42 5.40 -10.45
CA GLY A 12 -6.54 4.20 -9.61
C GLY A 12 -5.48 3.13 -9.90
N TRP A 13 -5.22 2.86 -11.19
CA TRP A 13 -4.20 1.90 -11.63
C TRP A 13 -2.78 2.27 -11.19
N CYS A 14 -2.45 3.56 -11.12
CA CYS A 14 -1.11 4.01 -10.77
C CYS A 14 -0.76 3.70 -9.31
N MET A 15 -1.76 3.50 -8.44
CA MET A 15 -1.49 3.05 -7.07
C MET A 15 -0.76 1.70 -7.04
N GLN A 16 -1.20 0.73 -7.86
CA GLN A 16 -0.55 -0.56 -7.94
C GLN A 16 0.88 -0.44 -8.50
N GLU A 17 1.04 0.32 -9.58
CA GLU A 17 2.34 0.55 -10.23
C GLU A 17 3.36 1.17 -9.26
N VAL A 18 2.92 2.10 -8.41
CA VAL A 18 3.77 2.84 -7.49
C VAL A 18 4.08 2.06 -6.21
N GLU A 19 3.13 1.29 -5.69
CA GLU A 19 3.27 0.56 -4.42
C GLU A 19 3.97 -0.80 -4.61
N LEU A 20 3.79 -1.48 -5.75
CA LEU A 20 4.38 -2.80 -6.00
C LEU A 20 5.75 -2.75 -6.68
N ALA A 21 6.13 -1.60 -7.25
CA ALA A 21 7.43 -1.45 -7.91
C ALA A 21 8.59 -1.75 -6.96
N CYS A 22 9.52 -2.60 -7.40
CA CYS A 22 10.78 -2.84 -6.68
C CYS A 22 11.69 -1.60 -6.69
N ARG A 23 11.64 -0.85 -7.79
CA ARG A 23 12.37 0.40 -8.05
C ARG A 23 11.50 1.26 -8.95
N ILE A 24 11.47 2.56 -8.70
CA ILE A 24 10.77 3.51 -9.56
C ILE A 24 11.57 4.81 -9.63
N LEU A 25 11.55 5.39 -10.82
CA LEU A 25 12.14 6.68 -11.11
C LEU A 25 10.99 7.63 -11.43
N HIS A 26 10.81 8.66 -10.62
CA HIS A 26 9.84 9.71 -10.81
C HIS A 26 10.53 10.89 -11.49
N PHE A 27 10.07 11.22 -12.69
CA PHE A 27 10.44 12.47 -13.35
C PHE A 27 9.46 13.55 -12.88
N CYS A 28 9.89 14.34 -11.90
CA CYS A 28 9.14 15.48 -11.41
C CYS A 28 9.43 16.71 -12.29
N ARG A 29 8.74 17.82 -12.01
CA ARG A 29 8.92 19.07 -12.78
C ARG A 29 10.37 19.57 -12.72
N ASP A 30 10.96 19.54 -11.53
CA ASP A 30 12.22 20.24 -11.24
C ASP A 30 13.37 19.29 -10.93
N GLU A 31 13.09 17.99 -10.76
CA GLU A 31 14.11 17.01 -10.41
C GLU A 31 13.70 15.56 -10.72
N VAL A 32 14.68 14.67 -10.72
CA VAL A 32 14.47 13.22 -10.75
C VAL A 32 14.53 12.62 -9.35
N TYR A 33 13.50 11.86 -8.99
CA TYR A 33 13.43 11.15 -7.71
C TYR A 33 13.45 9.63 -7.91
N TYR A 34 14.47 8.97 -7.38
CA TYR A 34 14.57 7.51 -7.35
C TYR A 34 14.11 6.96 -6.00
N LYS A 35 13.30 5.89 -6.00
CA LYS A 35 13.04 5.10 -4.79
C LYS A 35 13.13 3.61 -5.07
N CYS A 36 13.50 2.87 -4.04
CA CYS A 36 13.42 1.41 -3.99
C CYS A 36 12.81 0.94 -2.67
N ARG A 37 12.83 -0.38 -2.45
CA ARG A 37 12.29 -1.00 -1.23
C ARG A 37 13.05 -0.69 0.06
N THR A 38 14.20 -0.04 0.01
CA THR A 38 15.01 0.26 1.21
C THR A 38 15.42 1.72 1.31
N SER A 39 15.57 2.42 0.19
CA SER A 39 16.03 3.80 0.15
C SER A 39 15.29 4.63 -0.89
N GLY A 40 15.50 5.94 -0.86
CA GLY A 40 15.18 6.85 -1.94
C GLY A 40 16.16 8.01 -1.96
N THR A 41 16.39 8.58 -3.13
CA THR A 41 17.29 9.72 -3.35
C THR A 41 16.71 10.65 -4.42
N CYS A 42 17.02 11.93 -4.32
CA CYS A 42 16.68 12.97 -5.28
C CYS A 42 17.95 13.72 -5.69
N GLU A 43 17.90 14.47 -6.79
CA GLU A 43 18.98 15.39 -7.17
C GLU A 43 19.22 16.48 -6.12
N CYS A 44 18.20 16.81 -5.33
CA CYS A 44 18.26 17.72 -4.20
C CYS A 44 18.99 17.21 -2.94
N ASP A 45 19.39 15.93 -2.90
CA ASP A 45 19.96 15.19 -1.76
C ASP A 45 19.16 15.29 -0.43
N HIS A 46 17.87 15.66 -0.49
CA HIS A 46 17.02 15.93 0.67
C HIS A 46 16.26 14.70 1.20
N VAL A 47 16.45 13.51 0.62
CA VAL A 47 15.59 12.32 0.91
C VAL A 47 16.18 11.35 1.95
N ASN A 48 17.33 11.68 2.54
CA ASN A 48 18.06 10.77 3.46
C ASN A 48 17.28 10.34 4.73
N ASN A 49 16.08 10.88 5.01
CA ASN A 49 15.27 10.52 6.19
C ASN A 49 13.80 10.18 5.93
N VAL A 50 13.35 10.06 4.67
CA VAL A 50 11.94 9.72 4.41
C VAL A 50 11.73 8.23 4.61
N LYS A 51 11.31 7.84 5.83
CA LYS A 51 10.66 6.55 6.07
C LYS A 51 9.55 6.42 5.02
N THR A 52 9.75 5.52 4.09
CA THR A 52 8.92 5.33 2.90
C THR A 52 7.56 4.80 3.37
N ARG A 53 6.62 5.72 3.61
CA ARG A 53 5.22 5.42 3.94
C ARG A 53 4.55 4.87 2.69
N GLY A 54 4.58 3.55 2.55
CA GLY A 54 3.85 2.77 1.55
C GLY A 54 3.50 1.41 2.14
N LEU A 55 3.24 0.43 1.29
CA LEU A 55 2.98 -0.98 1.65
C LEU A 55 4.01 -1.61 2.62
N LYS A 56 5.16 -0.94 2.81
CA LYS A 56 6.09 -1.22 3.91
C LYS A 56 5.42 -1.24 5.27
N THR A 57 4.30 -0.56 5.55
CA THR A 57 3.65 -0.69 6.87
C THR A 57 3.09 -2.10 7.10
N LEU A 58 2.59 -2.76 6.03
CA LEU A 58 2.09 -4.14 6.11
C LEU A 58 3.23 -5.15 6.32
N THR A 59 4.42 -4.89 5.79
CA THR A 59 5.57 -5.82 5.86
C THR A 59 6.66 -5.43 6.84
N THR A 60 6.79 -4.18 7.28
CA THR A 60 7.81 -3.77 8.28
C THR A 60 7.47 -4.29 9.66
N THR A 61 6.20 -4.65 9.91
CA THR A 61 5.79 -5.40 11.10
C THR A 61 6.21 -6.87 11.09
N SER A 62 6.75 -7.42 9.98
CA SER A 62 7.11 -8.85 9.90
C SER A 62 8.41 -9.20 9.15
N ALA A 63 8.93 -8.32 8.28
CA ALA A 63 10.02 -8.66 7.35
C ALA A 63 11.41 -8.15 7.78
N LEU A 64 11.50 -7.33 8.84
CA LEU A 64 12.78 -6.85 9.41
C LEU A 64 13.11 -7.47 10.77
N SER A 65 12.18 -8.20 11.40
CA SER A 65 12.50 -9.07 12.52
C SER A 65 13.12 -10.35 11.98
N ASN A 66 14.45 -10.33 11.89
CA ASN A 66 15.34 -11.45 11.67
C ASN A 66 15.30 -12.42 12.87
N THR A 67 14.10 -12.85 13.28
CA THR A 67 13.85 -13.74 14.41
C THR A 67 13.06 -14.95 13.91
N LYS A 68 13.83 -16.01 13.69
CA LYS A 68 13.46 -17.42 13.58
C LYS A 68 11.98 -17.75 13.92
N ASN A 69 11.30 -18.39 12.96
CA ASN A 69 10.23 -19.36 13.17
C ASN A 69 9.03 -18.96 14.04
N THR A 70 8.60 -17.70 14.00
CA THR A 70 7.31 -17.31 14.59
C THR A 70 6.38 -16.91 13.44
N GLU A 71 5.25 -17.60 13.28
CA GLU A 71 4.14 -17.15 12.43
C GLU A 71 3.93 -15.64 12.66
N PRO A 72 3.84 -14.80 11.60
CA PRO A 72 3.59 -13.38 11.77
C PRO A 72 2.20 -13.19 12.37
N ASN A 73 2.12 -13.17 13.70
CA ASN A 73 0.88 -12.95 14.44
C ASN A 73 0.56 -11.45 14.45
N ILE A 74 0.26 -10.90 13.28
CA ILE A 74 -0.30 -9.56 13.19
C ILE A 74 -1.73 -9.63 13.70
N SER A 75 -2.04 -8.80 14.69
CA SER A 75 -3.40 -8.69 15.22
C SER A 75 -4.38 -8.34 14.10
N THR A 76 -5.56 -8.96 14.13
CA THR A 76 -6.66 -8.71 13.19
C THR A 76 -6.95 -7.22 13.05
N THR A 77 -6.93 -6.48 14.16
CA THR A 77 -7.16 -5.04 14.19
C THR A 77 -6.07 -4.25 13.47
N SER A 78 -4.79 -4.63 13.61
CA SER A 78 -3.68 -3.93 12.95
C SER A 78 -3.74 -4.11 11.43
N PHE A 79 -3.93 -5.36 10.98
CA PHE A 79 -4.09 -5.65 9.56
C PHE A 79 -5.28 -4.89 8.96
N SER A 80 -6.44 -4.95 9.62
CA SER A 80 -7.67 -4.31 9.13
C SER A 80 -7.52 -2.80 9.03
N LYS A 81 -6.84 -2.16 10.00
CA LYS A 81 -6.52 -0.73 9.96
C LYS A 81 -5.66 -0.36 8.76
N GLU A 82 -4.58 -1.11 8.52
CA GLU A 82 -3.69 -0.83 7.39
C GLU A 82 -4.36 -1.11 6.03
N TRP A 83 -5.10 -2.21 5.92
CA TRP A 83 -5.88 -2.50 4.71
C TRP A 83 -6.93 -1.42 4.44
N SER A 84 -7.62 -0.94 5.48
CA SER A 84 -8.62 0.14 5.35
C SER A 84 -8.00 1.43 4.84
N LYS A 85 -6.76 1.77 5.22
CA LYS A 85 -6.03 2.93 4.65
C LYS A 85 -5.78 2.76 3.15
N ILE A 86 -5.40 1.56 2.72
CA ILE A 86 -5.18 1.23 1.31
C ILE A 86 -6.50 1.34 0.55
N ALA A 87 -7.56 0.72 1.06
CA ALA A 87 -8.88 0.76 0.45
C ALA A 87 -9.41 2.20 0.34
N TYR A 88 -9.29 3.00 1.41
CA TYR A 88 -9.69 4.41 1.44
C TYR A 88 -8.92 5.25 0.41
N LYS A 89 -7.58 5.13 0.41
CA LYS A 89 -6.72 5.82 -0.57
C LYS A 89 -7.13 5.45 -1.99
N PHE A 90 -7.37 4.16 -2.26
CA PHE A 90 -7.79 3.70 -3.58
C PHE A 90 -9.17 4.25 -3.97
N THR A 91 -10.14 4.30 -3.05
CA THR A 91 -11.48 4.84 -3.33
C THR A 91 -11.48 6.34 -3.65
N SER A 92 -10.48 7.09 -3.19
CA SER A 92 -10.32 8.50 -3.60
C SER A 92 -9.69 8.70 -4.99
N LEU A 93 -9.25 7.62 -5.65
CA LEU A 93 -8.65 7.69 -6.99
C LEU A 93 -9.71 7.57 -8.09
N GLN A 94 -9.40 8.16 -9.23
CA GLN A 94 -10.20 8.11 -10.43
C GLN A 94 -9.91 6.84 -11.22
N LEU A 95 -10.97 6.11 -11.55
CA LEU A 95 -10.93 5.00 -12.50
C LEU A 95 -11.70 5.41 -13.75
N LYS A 96 -11.10 5.18 -14.93
CA LYS A 96 -11.77 5.43 -16.21
C LYS A 96 -12.94 4.45 -16.42
N TYR A 97 -12.78 3.22 -15.96
CA TYR A 97 -13.76 2.14 -16.03
C TYR A 97 -13.90 1.52 -14.64
N VAL A 98 -15.12 1.38 -14.15
CA VAL A 98 -15.39 0.84 -12.80
C VAL A 98 -15.04 -0.64 -12.75
N GLU A 99 -15.11 -1.34 -13.88
CA GLU A 99 -14.74 -2.73 -14.06
C GLU A 99 -13.26 -2.99 -13.70
N ASP A 100 -12.41 -1.96 -13.86
CA ASP A 100 -10.99 -2.03 -13.54
C ASP A 100 -10.68 -1.96 -12.04
N THR A 101 -11.68 -1.72 -11.20
CA THR A 101 -11.52 -1.61 -9.74
C THR A 101 -10.85 -2.85 -9.14
N LEU A 102 -11.32 -4.05 -9.53
CA LEU A 102 -10.79 -5.31 -8.99
C LEU A 102 -9.38 -5.60 -9.52
N PRO A 103 -9.11 -5.52 -10.84
CA PRO A 103 -7.74 -5.62 -11.37
C PRO A 103 -6.76 -4.67 -10.70
N ALA A 104 -7.13 -3.39 -10.50
CA ALA A 104 -6.22 -2.36 -9.99
C ALA A 104 -5.85 -2.52 -8.50
N LEU A 105 -6.61 -3.30 -7.72
CA LEU A 105 -6.25 -3.67 -6.34
C LEU A 105 -5.70 -5.10 -6.22
N SER A 106 -5.82 -5.92 -7.27
CA SER A 106 -5.52 -7.36 -7.22
C SER A 106 -4.07 -7.63 -6.84
N GLY A 107 -3.10 -6.87 -7.36
CA GLY A 107 -1.69 -7.06 -7.02
C GLY A 107 -1.38 -6.69 -5.57
N LEU A 108 -2.00 -5.62 -5.06
CA LEU A 108 -1.91 -5.24 -3.64
C LEU A 108 -2.52 -6.30 -2.73
N ALA A 109 -3.64 -6.88 -3.15
CA ALA A 109 -4.28 -7.97 -2.42
C ALA A 109 -3.40 -9.22 -2.39
N GLN A 110 -2.83 -9.63 -3.53
CA GLN A 110 -1.88 -10.75 -3.61
C GLN A 110 -0.66 -10.52 -2.72
N TYR A 111 -0.12 -9.29 -2.69
CA TYR A 111 0.97 -8.96 -1.79
C TYR A 111 0.57 -9.09 -0.32
N ALA A 112 -0.63 -8.65 0.05
CA ALA A 112 -1.14 -8.75 1.42
C ALA A 112 -1.40 -10.21 1.86
N GLN A 113 -1.50 -11.18 0.94
CA GLN A 113 -1.67 -12.61 1.29
C GLN A 113 -0.52 -13.17 2.11
N CYS A 114 0.70 -12.60 2.02
CA CYS A 114 1.83 -13.02 2.85
C CYS A 114 1.56 -12.87 4.35
N MET A 115 0.55 -12.06 4.72
CA MET A 115 0.11 -11.82 6.09
C MET A 115 -0.98 -12.80 6.56
N LYS A 116 -1.32 -13.79 5.73
CA LYS A 116 -2.36 -14.81 5.95
C LYS A 116 -3.69 -14.23 6.47
N PRO A 117 -4.30 -13.25 5.79
CA PRO A 117 -5.57 -12.64 6.21
C PRO A 117 -6.84 -13.46 5.89
N GLY A 118 -6.71 -14.71 5.44
CA GLY A 118 -7.85 -15.54 5.03
C GLY A 118 -8.35 -15.22 3.62
N ALA A 119 -9.61 -15.57 3.34
CA ALA A 119 -10.20 -15.37 2.02
C ALA A 119 -10.32 -13.88 1.65
N TYR A 120 -10.03 -13.55 0.39
CA TYR A 120 -10.26 -12.23 -0.18
C TYR A 120 -11.63 -12.20 -0.85
N LEU A 121 -12.58 -11.50 -0.24
CA LEU A 121 -13.98 -11.44 -0.63
C LEU A 121 -14.24 -10.05 -1.20
N ALA A 122 -14.30 -9.89 -2.52
CA ALA A 122 -14.74 -8.64 -3.17
C ALA A 122 -14.15 -7.34 -2.57
N ARG A 123 -12.81 -7.27 -2.39
CA ARG A 123 -12.02 -6.13 -1.84
C ARG A 123 -11.87 -6.06 -0.33
N ILE A 124 -12.52 -6.95 0.41
CA ILE A 124 -12.32 -7.09 1.85
C ILE A 124 -11.71 -8.46 2.17
N TRP A 125 -11.11 -8.56 3.35
CA TRP A 125 -10.52 -9.78 3.86
C TRP A 125 -11.38 -10.39 4.94
N GLU A 126 -11.44 -11.73 4.96
CA GLU A 126 -12.08 -12.51 6.02
C GLU A 126 -11.58 -12.08 7.42
N LYS A 127 -10.26 -11.95 7.58
CA LYS A 127 -9.66 -11.43 8.81
C LYS A 127 -10.06 -9.98 9.04
N GLY A 128 -10.91 -9.77 10.04
CA GLY A 128 -11.35 -8.44 10.46
C GLY A 128 -12.38 -7.82 9.52
N VAL A 129 -13.20 -8.66 8.91
CA VAL A 129 -14.30 -8.26 8.02
C VAL A 129 -15.22 -7.23 8.67
N ALA A 130 -15.58 -7.38 9.96
CA ALA A 130 -16.44 -6.43 10.68
C ALA A 130 -15.84 -5.01 10.72
N TYR A 131 -14.53 -4.89 10.94
CA TYR A 131 -13.83 -3.60 10.91
C TYR A 131 -13.82 -3.00 9.51
N GLN A 132 -13.57 -3.82 8.49
CA GLN A 132 -13.52 -3.38 7.08
C GLN A 132 -14.90 -2.97 6.54
N LEU A 133 -15.97 -3.54 7.08
CA LEU A 133 -17.36 -3.13 6.80
C LEU A 133 -17.77 -1.88 7.60
N GLY A 134 -16.92 -1.39 8.50
CA GLY A 134 -17.24 -0.26 9.37
C GLY A 134 -18.29 -0.57 10.42
N TRP A 135 -18.49 -1.85 10.77
CA TRP A 135 -19.41 -2.25 11.83
C TRP A 135 -18.75 -1.98 13.18
N TYR A 136 -19.16 -0.89 13.82
CA TYR A 136 -18.89 -0.65 15.23
C TYR A 136 -20.22 -0.65 15.98
N LEU A 137 -20.20 -1.16 17.21
CA LEU A 137 -21.32 -0.99 18.13
C LEU A 137 -21.22 0.44 18.67
N ASP A 138 -22.30 1.21 18.53
CA ASP A 138 -22.52 2.44 19.30
C ASP A 138 -22.73 2.12 20.79
#